data_AF-A0A7V3K446-F1
#
_entry.id   AF-A0A7V3K446-F1
#
_cell.length_a   1.000
_cell.length_b   1.000
_cell.length_c   1.000
_cell.angle_alpha   90.00
_cell.angle_beta   90.00
_cell.angle_gamma   90.00
#
_symmetry.space_group_name_H-M   'P 1'
#
loop_
_entity.id
_entity.type
_entity.pdbx_description
1 polymer ?
#
loop_
_entity_poly.entity_id
_entity_poly.type
_entity_poly.pdbx_seq_one_letter_code
_entity_poly.pdbx_strand_id
1 'polypeptide(L)'
;MSAAHRPPAGPGGLGGLPPPLAGAPAGLRGRAGLPAAGGGAGTPAAPARRGSRVRRGLSPWPLLCLLLWAAACRPPAPPTPTPEPLVPTPPPDALSPLPVATATLPDVPPRGRERFGVGVPVGRITDYPVERLGIGWYLNWQVVVDPPRPGGVEFWQMVRVSEEGVRPEAGTLRAAAQANPGSVWLIGNEPDVAWQDGVTPARYAEAYHDLYLLLKAADPGARVAIGGVSQPTPLRLAYLEQVLAAYRERYGTPMPVDIWNVHAFLLREERDSWGVGIPPGLEWEAGLLFEVQEHDDLEAFREGIWRFRRWMARQGEREKPLAVTEYGILMPAAYGFDAARVQRFLYGTWDFFLTASDPEVGDPADGGRLVQWWCWYSLADTVYPTGNLVDPVTKAPTPLGAAWAAYRPPGERLGR
;
A
#
# COMPACT_ATOMS: atom_id res chain seq x y z
N MET A 1 27.46 51.05 14.94
CA MET A 1 26.78 50.85 16.24
C MET A 1 25.44 50.21 15.91
N SER A 2 25.26 48.89 15.79
CA SER A 2 25.44 47.74 16.71
C SER A 2 24.57 47.78 17.97
N ALA A 3 23.49 47.00 17.96
CA ALA A 3 22.90 46.18 19.04
C ALA A 3 21.61 45.53 18.45
N ALA A 4 21.60 44.28 17.98
CA ALA A 4 21.65 43.00 18.72
C ALA A 4 20.43 42.77 19.64
N HIS A 5 19.51 41.89 19.21
CA HIS A 5 18.50 41.25 20.05
C HIS A 5 18.57 39.73 19.85
N ARG A 6 18.68 39.01 20.99
CA ARG A 6 18.78 37.55 21.12
C ARG A 6 17.38 36.90 21.11
N PRO A 7 17.27 35.61 20.76
CA PRO A 7 16.02 34.84 20.82
C PRO A 7 15.81 34.20 22.20
N PRO A 8 14.57 33.81 22.57
CA PRO A 8 14.31 33.02 23.76
C PRO A 8 14.44 31.51 23.51
N ALA A 9 14.81 30.81 24.58
CA ALA A 9 15.06 29.38 24.69
C ALA A 9 13.77 28.53 24.68
N GLY A 10 13.87 27.29 24.19
CA GLY A 10 12.80 26.30 24.23
C GLY A 10 12.75 25.46 25.51
N PRO A 11 11.78 24.54 25.60
CA PRO A 11 11.92 23.24 26.27
C PRO A 11 11.85 22.12 25.20
N GLY A 12 12.59 21.01 25.27
CA GLY A 12 12.94 20.24 26.45
C GLY A 12 11.84 19.20 26.72
N GLY A 13 11.77 18.14 25.92
CA GLY A 13 10.80 17.06 26.10
C GLY A 13 10.93 15.97 25.04
N LEU A 14 11.72 14.93 25.35
CA LEU A 14 11.80 13.68 24.61
C LEU A 14 10.45 12.95 24.71
N GLY A 15 9.57 13.17 23.74
CA GLY A 15 8.42 12.31 23.48
C GLY A 15 8.85 11.23 22.49
N GLY A 16 8.76 9.96 22.90
CA GLY A 16 9.06 8.82 22.02
C GLY A 16 8.23 8.89 20.74
N LEU A 17 8.92 8.81 19.60
CA LEU A 17 8.31 8.60 18.30
C LEU A 17 7.54 7.27 18.32
N PRO A 18 6.38 7.16 17.66
CA PRO A 18 5.69 5.88 17.53
C PRO A 18 6.55 4.90 16.71
N PRO A 19 6.40 3.58 16.95
CA PRO A 19 7.05 2.57 16.12
C PRO A 19 6.60 2.68 14.66
N PRO A 20 7.35 2.08 13.71
CA PRO A 20 6.95 2.02 12.31
C PRO A 20 5.51 1.51 12.15
N LEU A 21 4.85 1.96 11.08
CA LEU A 21 3.46 1.65 10.72
C LEU A 21 3.28 0.16 10.39
N ALA A 22 3.44 -0.74 11.38
CA ALA A 22 3.21 -2.16 11.24
C ALA A 22 1.73 -2.49 11.41
N GLY A 23 1.18 -3.24 10.43
CA GLY A 23 -0.23 -3.51 10.27
C GLY A 23 -0.92 -4.35 11.35
N ALA A 24 -2.23 -4.49 11.16
CA ALA A 24 -3.20 -5.23 11.97
C ALA A 24 -2.73 -6.64 12.40
N PRO A 25 -3.11 -7.13 13.59
CA PRO A 25 -2.63 -8.39 14.11
C PRO A 25 -3.27 -9.59 13.41
N ALA A 26 -2.42 -10.50 12.94
CA ALA A 26 -2.78 -11.86 12.61
C ALA A 26 -3.30 -12.62 13.86
N GLY A 27 -4.31 -13.46 13.63
CA GLY A 27 -5.14 -14.13 14.63
C GLY A 27 -4.45 -14.83 15.80
N LEU A 28 -5.13 -14.74 16.94
CA LEU A 28 -4.94 -15.55 18.15
C LEU A 28 -4.81 -17.06 17.84
N ARG A 29 -3.75 -17.68 18.38
CA ARG A 29 -3.78 -19.08 18.81
C ARG A 29 -3.46 -19.16 20.30
N GLY A 30 -4.44 -19.58 21.07
CA GLY A 30 -4.30 -19.83 22.49
C GLY A 30 -3.42 -21.04 22.79
N ARG A 31 -2.78 -21.01 23.96
CA ARG A 31 -2.48 -22.21 24.75
C ARG A 31 -2.40 -21.85 26.23
N ALA A 32 -3.17 -22.59 27.01
CA ALA A 32 -3.21 -22.57 28.46
C ALA A 32 -1.90 -23.11 29.08
N GLY A 33 -1.57 -22.66 30.30
CA GLY A 33 -0.54 -23.26 31.13
C GLY A 33 -0.02 -22.36 32.24
N LEU A 34 -0.75 -22.29 33.36
CA LEU A 34 -0.19 -22.06 34.71
C LEU A 34 0.71 -23.27 35.10
N PRO A 35 1.61 -23.21 36.13
CA PRO A 35 1.40 -22.49 37.40
C PRO A 35 2.61 -21.84 38.12
N ALA A 36 2.23 -20.92 39.02
CA ALA A 36 2.66 -20.70 40.42
C ALA A 36 4.14 -20.48 40.86
N ALA A 37 4.27 -19.42 41.67
CA ALA A 37 4.84 -19.35 43.04
C ALA A 37 6.19 -18.64 43.30
N GLY A 38 6.15 -17.76 44.33
CA GLY A 38 7.28 -17.28 45.15
C GLY A 38 7.97 -16.01 44.62
N GLY A 39 8.04 -14.87 45.30
CA GLY A 39 8.07 -14.58 46.74
C GLY A 39 9.47 -14.08 47.11
N GLY A 40 9.59 -12.83 47.58
CA GLY A 40 10.81 -12.38 48.26
C GLY A 40 11.24 -10.94 47.96
N ALA A 41 10.94 -10.04 48.90
CA ALA A 41 11.39 -8.66 48.96
C ALA A 41 12.88 -8.52 49.36
N GLY A 42 13.51 -7.39 49.03
CA GLY A 42 14.78 -6.99 49.67
C GLY A 42 15.58 -5.92 48.91
N THR A 43 15.28 -4.65 49.13
CA THR A 43 16.24 -3.52 49.10
C THR A 43 16.60 -3.16 50.57
N PRO A 44 17.58 -2.29 50.89
CA PRO A 44 18.71 -1.72 50.13
C PRO A 44 20.04 -1.76 50.94
N ALA A 45 21.19 -1.38 50.35
CA ALA A 45 22.27 -0.60 51.03
C ALA A 45 23.51 -0.38 50.15
N ALA A 46 23.89 0.89 49.98
CA ALA A 46 25.27 1.36 49.77
C ALA A 46 25.91 1.62 51.17
N PRO A 47 27.24 1.82 51.40
CA PRO A 47 28.11 2.75 50.63
C PRO A 47 29.63 2.43 50.51
N ALA A 48 30.24 3.09 49.51
CA ALA A 48 31.56 3.76 49.45
C ALA A 48 32.82 3.23 50.21
N ARG A 49 33.94 3.02 49.49
CA ARG A 49 35.10 3.96 49.39
C ARG A 49 36.42 3.29 48.96
N ARG A 50 37.28 4.15 48.38
CA ARG A 50 38.75 4.13 48.19
C ARG A 50 39.29 3.42 46.95
N GLY A 51 40.02 4.23 46.18
CA GLY A 51 40.69 3.83 44.94
C GLY A 51 42.20 3.72 45.09
N SER A 52 42.84 3.48 43.95
CA SER A 52 44.24 3.81 43.70
C SER A 52 44.50 3.83 42.20
N ARG A 53 45.27 4.84 41.80
CA ARG A 53 45.79 5.18 40.46
C ARG A 53 46.42 3.97 39.74
N VAL A 54 46.43 3.98 38.40
CA VAL A 54 47.64 3.89 37.55
C VAL A 54 47.33 4.26 36.08
N ARG A 55 48.07 5.28 35.61
CA ARG A 55 48.68 5.57 34.29
C ARG A 55 47.95 5.39 32.93
N ARG A 56 47.92 6.55 32.25
CA ARG A 56 48.07 6.87 30.81
C ARG A 56 48.58 5.77 29.86
N GLY A 57 47.94 5.69 28.69
CA GLY A 57 48.49 5.18 27.44
C GLY A 57 47.50 5.38 26.29
N LEU A 58 47.84 6.26 25.35
CA LEU A 58 47.13 6.49 24.07
C LEU A 58 47.57 5.46 23.01
N SER A 59 46.77 5.36 21.94
CA SER A 59 47.11 4.95 20.55
C SER A 59 46.60 3.57 20.08
N PRO A 60 46.58 3.24 18.76
CA PRO A 60 45.41 3.31 17.88
C PRO A 60 45.12 2.00 17.09
N TRP A 61 44.08 1.97 16.26
CA TRP A 61 43.84 1.01 15.14
C TRP A 61 45.03 0.93 14.14
N PRO A 62 45.14 0.01 13.13
CA PRO A 62 44.22 -1.03 12.59
C PRO A 62 44.95 -2.36 12.13
N LEU A 63 44.28 -3.17 11.27
CA LEU A 63 44.79 -4.17 10.30
C LEU A 63 45.05 -5.62 10.76
N LEU A 64 44.14 -6.53 10.36
CA LEU A 64 44.42 -7.97 10.24
C LEU A 64 43.86 -8.50 8.90
N CYS A 65 44.58 -8.24 7.82
CA CYS A 65 44.45 -8.94 6.54
C CYS A 65 45.86 -9.24 6.03
N LEU A 66 46.02 -10.44 5.46
CA LEU A 66 47.23 -11.08 4.92
C LEU A 66 48.14 -11.77 5.94
N LEU A 67 48.11 -13.11 5.93
CA LEU A 67 49.19 -13.94 5.40
C LEU A 67 48.83 -15.43 5.53
N LEU A 68 48.44 -16.06 4.42
CA LEU A 68 48.89 -17.40 4.06
C LEU A 68 49.05 -17.44 2.54
N TRP A 69 50.30 -17.36 2.10
CA TRP A 69 50.73 -17.40 0.71
C TRP A 69 51.36 -18.77 0.44
N ALA A 70 51.06 -19.30 -0.75
CA ALA A 70 51.82 -20.30 -1.51
C ALA A 70 51.76 -21.79 -1.09
N ALA A 71 50.94 -22.56 -1.81
CA ALA A 71 51.37 -23.83 -2.40
C ALA A 71 50.57 -24.18 -3.67
N ALA A 72 51.31 -24.51 -4.74
CA ALA A 72 50.91 -25.20 -5.97
C ALA A 72 50.18 -24.42 -7.10
N CYS A 73 50.97 -23.74 -7.94
CA CYS A 73 50.64 -23.47 -9.33
C CYS A 73 50.70 -24.77 -10.16
N ARG A 74 49.60 -25.12 -10.85
CA ARG A 74 49.58 -26.09 -11.96
C ARG A 74 48.75 -25.49 -13.10
N PRO A 75 49.25 -25.39 -14.34
CA PRO A 75 48.47 -24.84 -15.44
C PRO A 75 47.33 -25.82 -15.83
N PRO A 76 46.15 -25.31 -16.23
CA PRO A 76 45.06 -26.16 -16.70
C PRO A 76 45.37 -26.75 -18.09
N ALA A 77 45.02 -28.02 -18.29
CA ALA A 77 45.09 -28.70 -19.57
C ALA A 77 44.04 -28.16 -20.56
N PRO A 78 44.29 -28.20 -21.89
CA PRO A 78 43.31 -27.77 -22.88
C PRO A 78 42.08 -28.71 -22.91
N PRO A 79 40.87 -28.19 -23.18
CA PRO A 79 39.66 -28.99 -23.22
C PRO A 79 39.71 -29.98 -24.40
N THR A 80 39.43 -31.25 -24.09
CA THR A 80 39.19 -32.30 -25.09
C THR A 80 37.81 -32.07 -25.73
N PRO A 81 37.66 -32.16 -27.06
CA PRO A 81 36.35 -32.00 -27.70
C PRO A 81 35.40 -33.11 -27.22
N THR A 82 34.24 -32.70 -26.72
CA THR A 82 33.15 -33.60 -26.33
C THR A 82 32.50 -34.15 -27.61
N PRO A 83 32.24 -35.47 -27.72
CA PRO A 83 31.56 -36.04 -28.89
C PRO A 83 30.12 -35.52 -28.97
N GLU A 84 29.69 -35.14 -30.17
CA GLU A 84 28.33 -34.68 -30.45
C GLU A 84 27.28 -35.75 -30.08
N PRO A 85 26.14 -35.38 -29.47
CA PRO A 85 25.06 -36.30 -29.23
C PRO A 85 24.32 -36.62 -30.55
N LEU A 86 24.33 -37.90 -30.90
CA LEU A 86 23.61 -38.55 -32.01
C LEU A 86 22.09 -38.64 -31.73
N VAL A 87 21.41 -37.52 -31.46
CA VAL A 87 19.93 -37.44 -31.51
C VAL A 87 19.52 -36.00 -31.87
N PRO A 88 18.68 -35.78 -32.90
CA PRO A 88 18.19 -34.43 -33.19
C PRO A 88 17.23 -33.96 -32.09
N THR A 89 17.60 -32.88 -31.40
CA THR A 89 16.71 -32.12 -30.53
C THR A 89 15.64 -31.45 -31.41
N PRO A 90 14.34 -31.68 -31.18
CA PRO A 90 13.31 -30.93 -31.90
C PRO A 90 13.43 -29.44 -31.53
N PRO A 91 13.21 -28.52 -32.49
CA PRO A 91 13.24 -27.10 -32.19
C PRO A 91 12.19 -26.76 -31.13
N PRO A 92 12.43 -25.75 -30.27
CA PRO A 92 11.42 -25.30 -29.33
C PRO A 92 10.21 -24.86 -30.13
N ASP A 93 9.10 -25.56 -29.95
CA ASP A 93 7.80 -25.10 -30.41
C ASP A 93 7.64 -23.67 -29.93
N ALA A 94 7.57 -22.75 -30.90
CA ALA A 94 7.16 -21.40 -30.65
C ALA A 94 5.76 -21.48 -30.04
N LEU A 95 5.69 -21.31 -28.72
CA LEU A 95 4.45 -20.99 -28.03
C LEU A 95 3.89 -19.78 -28.76
N SER A 96 2.91 -20.01 -29.63
CA SER A 96 2.15 -18.93 -30.21
C SER A 96 1.61 -18.10 -29.04
N PRO A 97 1.82 -16.78 -29.02
CA PRO A 97 1.19 -15.96 -28.01
C PRO A 97 -0.30 -16.19 -28.14
N LEU A 98 -0.91 -16.77 -27.09
CA LEU A 98 -2.35 -16.83 -27.00
C LEU A 98 -2.85 -15.39 -27.23
N PRO A 99 -3.80 -15.17 -28.14
CA PRO A 99 -4.41 -13.86 -28.26
C PRO A 99 -5.05 -13.57 -26.90
N VAL A 100 -4.42 -12.70 -26.12
CA VAL A 100 -5.06 -12.09 -24.96
C VAL A 100 -6.17 -11.26 -25.57
N ALA A 101 -7.37 -11.82 -25.58
CA ALA A 101 -8.55 -11.08 -25.95
C ALA A 101 -8.59 -9.87 -25.02
N THR A 102 -8.33 -8.68 -25.56
CA THR A 102 -8.58 -7.43 -24.87
C THR A 102 -10.08 -7.41 -24.63
N ALA A 103 -10.50 -7.85 -23.44
CA ALA A 103 -11.89 -7.71 -23.03
C ALA A 103 -12.19 -6.22 -23.12
N THR A 104 -12.97 -5.82 -24.11
CA THR A 104 -13.50 -4.46 -24.20
C THR A 104 -14.38 -4.28 -22.99
N LEU A 105 -13.89 -3.59 -21.96
CA LEU A 105 -14.68 -3.16 -20.80
C LEU A 105 -15.85 -2.32 -21.33
N PRO A 106 -17.11 -2.75 -21.24
CA PRO A 106 -18.23 -1.88 -21.50
C PRO A 106 -18.91 -1.64 -20.16
N ASP A 107 -18.32 -0.81 -19.31
CA ASP A 107 -18.94 -0.46 -18.03
C ASP A 107 -19.30 1.02 -18.05
N VAL A 108 -20.59 1.28 -17.86
CA VAL A 108 -21.07 2.62 -17.53
C VAL A 108 -20.25 3.10 -16.34
N PRO A 109 -19.53 4.24 -16.44
CA PRO A 109 -18.73 4.74 -15.33
C PRO A 109 -19.60 4.89 -14.08
N PRO A 110 -19.04 4.62 -12.89
CA PRO A 110 -19.80 4.70 -11.64
C PRO A 110 -20.39 6.10 -11.46
N ARG A 111 -21.56 6.24 -10.84
CA ARG A 111 -22.23 7.54 -10.65
C ARG A 111 -22.52 7.82 -9.19
N GLY A 112 -22.42 9.09 -8.82
CA GLY A 112 -22.74 9.57 -7.48
C GLY A 112 -22.04 8.73 -6.41
N ARG A 113 -22.83 8.10 -5.53
CA ARG A 113 -22.33 7.35 -4.38
C ARG A 113 -21.75 5.97 -4.72
N GLU A 114 -21.94 5.45 -5.94
CA GLU A 114 -21.32 4.19 -6.39
C GLU A 114 -19.78 4.27 -6.35
N ARG A 115 -19.22 5.48 -6.41
CA ARG A 115 -17.78 5.74 -6.36
C ARG A 115 -17.17 5.59 -4.96
N PHE A 116 -18.00 5.70 -3.92
CA PHE A 116 -17.57 5.90 -2.54
C PHE A 116 -17.42 4.56 -1.84
N GLY A 117 -16.19 4.21 -1.51
CA GLY A 117 -15.83 3.01 -0.77
C GLY A 117 -15.41 3.29 0.67
N VAL A 118 -15.41 2.25 1.49
CA VAL A 118 -14.83 2.27 2.85
C VAL A 118 -14.01 1.00 3.10
N GLY A 119 -12.87 1.16 3.78
CA GLY A 119 -12.08 0.04 4.28
C GLY A 119 -12.66 -0.48 5.59
N VAL A 120 -12.75 -1.81 5.75
CA VAL A 120 -13.33 -2.47 6.94
C VAL A 120 -12.27 -3.33 7.64
N PRO A 121 -11.33 -2.74 8.41
CA PRO A 121 -10.20 -3.49 8.97
C PRO A 121 -10.57 -4.28 10.21
N VAL A 122 -11.62 -3.85 10.92
CA VAL A 122 -12.10 -4.48 12.16
C VAL A 122 -13.58 -4.85 12.04
N GLY A 123 -13.90 -6.08 12.42
CA GLY A 123 -15.27 -6.61 12.41
C GLY A 123 -15.78 -6.95 11.01
N ARG A 124 -17.07 -7.26 10.90
CA ARG A 124 -17.77 -7.47 9.64
C ARG A 124 -18.48 -6.19 9.25
N ILE A 125 -18.65 -5.92 7.96
CA ILE A 125 -19.42 -4.76 7.51
C ILE A 125 -20.87 -4.76 8.03
N THR A 126 -21.43 -5.95 8.29
CA THR A 126 -22.77 -6.17 8.86
C THR A 126 -22.85 -5.90 10.37
N ASP A 127 -21.73 -5.65 11.04
CA ASP A 127 -21.70 -5.25 12.44
C ASP A 127 -21.96 -3.74 12.62
N TYR A 128 -22.03 -2.98 11.51
CA TYR A 128 -22.10 -1.53 11.50
C TYR A 128 -23.32 -1.02 10.71
N PRO A 129 -23.90 0.14 11.09
CA PRO A 129 -25.07 0.73 10.42
C PRO A 129 -24.71 1.43 9.10
N VAL A 130 -24.13 0.69 8.15
CA VAL A 130 -23.54 1.23 6.90
C VAL A 130 -24.57 1.75 5.90
N GLU A 131 -25.85 1.39 6.03
CA GLU A 131 -26.91 1.86 5.14
C GLU A 131 -27.06 3.38 5.19
N ARG A 132 -26.72 3.99 6.34
CA ARG A 132 -26.74 5.46 6.53
C ARG A 132 -25.57 6.16 5.86
N LEU A 133 -24.51 5.43 5.53
CA LEU A 133 -23.32 5.95 4.88
C LEU A 133 -23.46 5.92 3.36
N GLY A 134 -24.49 5.30 2.79
CA GLY A 134 -24.71 5.24 1.34
C GLY A 134 -23.44 4.92 0.54
N ILE A 135 -22.62 3.98 1.00
CA ILE A 135 -21.41 3.57 0.29
C ILE A 135 -21.80 2.79 -0.97
N GLY A 136 -20.99 2.85 -2.01
CA GLY A 136 -21.15 2.02 -3.21
C GLY A 136 -20.47 0.67 -3.07
N TRP A 137 -19.34 0.63 -2.37
CA TRP A 137 -18.49 -0.55 -2.28
C TRP A 137 -17.66 -0.58 -0.99
N TYR A 138 -17.01 -1.70 -0.73
CA TYR A 138 -16.05 -1.83 0.38
C TYR A 138 -15.01 -2.90 0.10
N LEU A 139 -13.94 -2.89 0.90
CA LEU A 139 -12.94 -3.95 0.95
C LEU A 139 -12.57 -4.27 2.40
N ASN A 140 -11.93 -5.42 2.62
CA ASN A 140 -11.39 -5.83 3.91
C ASN A 140 -10.04 -6.57 3.80
N TRP A 141 -9.29 -6.32 2.72
CA TRP A 141 -7.97 -6.93 2.44
C TRP A 141 -7.95 -8.46 2.32
N GLN A 142 -9.10 -9.06 2.06
CA GLN A 142 -9.25 -10.50 1.93
C GLN A 142 -9.88 -10.89 0.59
N VAL A 143 -9.74 -12.17 0.26
CA VAL A 143 -10.60 -12.84 -0.69
C VAL A 143 -11.72 -13.51 0.08
N VAL A 144 -12.96 -13.23 -0.30
CA VAL A 144 -14.16 -13.77 0.34
C VAL A 144 -15.07 -14.37 -0.74
N VAL A 145 -15.34 -15.68 -0.66
CA VAL A 145 -16.17 -16.38 -1.64
C VAL A 145 -17.62 -15.89 -1.63
N ASP A 146 -18.17 -15.68 -0.44
CA ASP A 146 -19.54 -15.16 -0.24
C ASP A 146 -19.48 -13.90 0.65
N PRO A 147 -19.11 -12.74 0.07
CA PRO A 147 -18.97 -11.51 0.84
C PRO A 147 -20.35 -10.96 1.23
N PRO A 148 -20.54 -10.45 2.45
CA PRO A 148 -21.77 -9.77 2.81
C PRO A 148 -21.96 -8.49 1.98
N ARG A 149 -23.17 -8.27 1.46
CA ARG A 149 -23.50 -7.10 0.61
C ARG A 149 -24.70 -6.33 1.17
N PRO A 150 -24.60 -5.75 2.39
CA PRO A 150 -25.71 -4.99 2.98
C PRO A 150 -26.12 -3.85 2.05
N GLY A 151 -27.41 -3.74 1.75
CA GLY A 151 -27.91 -2.74 0.79
C GLY A 151 -27.39 -2.89 -0.65
N GLY A 152 -26.83 -4.06 -1.01
CA GLY A 152 -26.31 -4.33 -2.35
C GLY A 152 -24.91 -3.76 -2.64
N VAL A 153 -24.18 -3.30 -1.62
CA VAL A 153 -22.83 -2.76 -1.80
C VAL A 153 -21.89 -3.76 -2.47
N GLU A 154 -21.03 -3.28 -3.38
CA GLU A 154 -20.03 -4.13 -4.02
C GLU A 154 -18.92 -4.48 -3.02
N PHE A 155 -18.39 -5.71 -3.13
CA PHE A 155 -17.18 -6.11 -2.42
C PHE A 155 -16.03 -6.24 -3.40
N TRP A 156 -14.94 -5.52 -3.14
CA TRP A 156 -13.70 -5.63 -3.91
C TRP A 156 -12.79 -6.66 -3.25
N GLN A 157 -12.39 -7.66 -4.02
CA GLN A 157 -11.53 -8.74 -3.59
C GLN A 157 -10.09 -8.26 -3.53
N MET A 158 -9.31 -8.72 -2.55
CA MET A 158 -7.87 -8.46 -2.53
C MET A 158 -7.08 -9.74 -2.35
N VAL A 159 -6.25 -10.04 -3.34
CA VAL A 159 -5.24 -11.10 -3.26
C VAL A 159 -3.99 -10.49 -2.66
N ARG A 160 -3.42 -11.11 -1.65
CA ARG A 160 -2.20 -10.61 -1.00
C ARG A 160 -0.99 -11.31 -1.61
N VAL A 161 0.06 -10.55 -1.85
CA VAL A 161 1.30 -11.02 -2.47
C VAL A 161 2.46 -10.84 -1.49
N SER A 162 3.50 -11.65 -1.64
CA SER A 162 4.76 -11.51 -0.92
C SER A 162 5.91 -12.05 -1.78
N GLU A 163 7.15 -11.89 -1.31
CA GLU A 163 8.30 -12.55 -1.93
C GLU A 163 8.11 -14.06 -2.02
N GLU A 164 7.53 -14.67 -0.98
CA GLU A 164 7.35 -16.12 -0.85
C GLU A 164 6.16 -16.68 -1.63
N GLY A 165 5.17 -15.86 -2.01
CA GLY A 165 3.99 -16.37 -2.70
C GLY A 165 2.76 -15.48 -2.68
N VAL A 166 1.63 -16.09 -3.00
CA VAL A 166 0.32 -15.43 -3.07
C VAL A 166 -0.64 -16.09 -2.09
N ARG A 167 -1.56 -15.30 -1.51
CA ARG A 167 -2.60 -15.81 -0.62
C ARG A 167 -3.96 -15.15 -0.88
N PRO A 168 -5.08 -15.91 -0.80
CA PRO A 168 -5.14 -17.35 -0.52
C PRO A 168 -4.66 -18.21 -1.71
N GLU A 169 -4.66 -19.52 -1.53
CA GLU A 169 -4.27 -20.47 -2.57
C GLU A 169 -5.19 -20.43 -3.81
N ALA A 170 -4.65 -20.87 -4.96
CA ALA A 170 -5.31 -20.85 -6.26
C ALA A 170 -6.73 -21.45 -6.29
N GLY A 171 -6.99 -22.51 -5.53
CA GLY A 171 -8.32 -23.13 -5.46
C GLY A 171 -9.37 -22.18 -4.87
N THR A 172 -9.01 -21.46 -3.80
CA THR A 172 -9.89 -20.46 -3.17
C THR A 172 -10.12 -19.27 -4.11
N LEU A 173 -9.08 -18.83 -4.84
CA LEU A 173 -9.21 -17.76 -5.82
C LEU A 173 -10.19 -18.12 -6.94
N ARG A 174 -10.08 -19.33 -7.52
CA ARG A 174 -11.00 -19.80 -8.56
C ARG A 174 -12.43 -19.88 -8.06
N ALA A 175 -12.64 -20.44 -6.86
CA ALA A 175 -13.97 -20.54 -6.26
C ALA A 175 -14.60 -19.16 -6.04
N ALA A 176 -13.85 -18.20 -5.52
CA ALA A 176 -14.33 -16.84 -5.29
C ALA A 176 -14.61 -16.09 -6.61
N ALA A 177 -13.77 -16.24 -7.64
CA ALA A 177 -14.00 -15.67 -8.97
C ALA A 177 -15.26 -16.23 -9.64
N GLN A 178 -15.45 -17.54 -9.60
CA GLN A 178 -16.64 -18.20 -10.14
C GLN A 178 -17.92 -17.80 -9.38
N ALA A 179 -17.83 -17.62 -8.06
CA ALA A 179 -18.95 -17.21 -7.23
C ALA A 179 -19.31 -15.71 -7.37
N ASN A 180 -18.37 -14.88 -7.83
CA ASN A 180 -18.58 -13.44 -7.96
C ASN A 180 -18.15 -12.91 -9.36
N PRO A 181 -18.86 -13.30 -10.45
CA PRO A 181 -18.52 -12.87 -11.79
C PRO A 181 -18.48 -11.34 -11.94
N GLY A 182 -17.50 -10.80 -12.65
CA GLY A 182 -17.34 -9.37 -12.89
C GLY A 182 -16.71 -8.58 -11.74
N SER A 183 -16.33 -9.23 -10.64
CA SER A 183 -15.78 -8.53 -9.47
C SER A 183 -14.46 -7.83 -9.77
N VAL A 184 -14.18 -6.77 -9.00
CA VAL A 184 -12.85 -6.16 -8.96
C VAL A 184 -11.92 -6.97 -8.07
N TRP A 185 -10.70 -7.20 -8.56
CA TRP A 185 -9.62 -7.91 -7.89
C TRP A 185 -8.39 -7.02 -7.77
N LEU A 186 -8.08 -6.61 -6.55
CA LEU A 186 -6.85 -5.90 -6.21
C LEU A 186 -5.72 -6.91 -6.02
N ILE A 187 -4.66 -6.81 -6.82
CA ILE A 187 -3.50 -7.71 -6.72
C ILE A 187 -2.44 -7.08 -5.83
N GLY A 188 -2.58 -7.27 -4.52
CA GLY A 188 -1.65 -6.81 -3.49
C GLY A 188 -2.12 -5.57 -2.73
N ASN A 189 -1.49 -5.34 -1.58
CA ASN A 189 -1.66 -4.18 -0.73
C ASN A 189 -0.31 -3.53 -0.43
N GLU A 190 -0.03 -2.39 -1.06
CA GLU A 190 1.27 -1.71 -0.92
C GLU A 190 2.44 -2.68 -1.14
N PRO A 191 2.53 -3.33 -2.31
CA PRO A 191 3.68 -4.19 -2.62
C PRO A 191 4.99 -3.40 -2.59
N ASP A 192 4.92 -2.08 -2.76
CA ASP A 192 6.02 -1.14 -2.63
C ASP A 192 6.36 -0.77 -1.17
N VAL A 193 5.77 -1.40 -0.15
CA VAL A 193 6.06 -1.09 1.27
C VAL A 193 6.56 -2.33 2.01
N ALA A 194 7.77 -2.25 2.55
CA ALA A 194 8.51 -3.39 3.11
C ALA A 194 7.81 -4.13 4.27
N TRP A 195 6.93 -3.44 5.01
CA TRP A 195 6.17 -4.02 6.13
C TRP A 195 4.69 -4.29 5.79
N GLN A 196 4.33 -4.22 4.51
CA GLN A 196 3.02 -4.60 3.98
C GLN A 196 3.16 -5.88 3.15
N ASP A 197 2.83 -5.85 1.86
CA ASP A 197 3.10 -6.98 0.97
C ASP A 197 4.60 -7.07 0.61
N GLY A 198 5.31 -5.94 0.56
CA GLY A 198 6.78 -5.90 0.60
C GLY A 198 7.47 -6.71 -0.49
N VAL A 199 7.14 -6.44 -1.75
CA VAL A 199 7.57 -7.20 -2.92
C VAL A 199 8.42 -6.36 -3.86
N THR A 200 9.52 -6.91 -4.35
CA THR A 200 10.37 -6.32 -5.39
C THR A 200 9.62 -6.21 -6.73
N PRO A 201 9.99 -5.26 -7.61
CA PRO A 201 9.29 -5.06 -8.88
C PRO A 201 9.18 -6.33 -9.76
N ALA A 202 10.28 -7.09 -9.87
CA ALA A 202 10.32 -8.30 -10.68
C ALA A 202 9.43 -9.42 -10.13
N ARG A 203 9.41 -9.59 -8.81
CA ARG A 203 8.56 -10.59 -8.16
C ARG A 203 7.09 -10.22 -8.24
N TYR A 204 6.77 -8.94 -8.08
CA TYR A 204 5.40 -8.45 -8.24
C TYR A 204 4.89 -8.64 -9.67
N ALA A 205 5.71 -8.37 -10.69
CA ALA A 205 5.37 -8.62 -12.09
C ALA A 205 5.04 -10.10 -12.37
N GLU A 206 5.79 -11.03 -11.75
CA GLU A 206 5.52 -12.46 -11.85
C GLU A 206 4.20 -12.85 -11.18
N ALA A 207 4.02 -12.48 -9.91
CA ALA A 207 2.79 -12.80 -9.17
C ALA A 207 1.55 -12.21 -9.85
N TYR A 208 1.67 -10.98 -10.37
CA TYR A 208 0.60 -10.32 -11.11
C TYR A 208 0.22 -11.09 -12.38
N HIS A 209 1.20 -11.54 -13.17
CA HIS A 209 0.95 -12.33 -14.38
C HIS A 209 0.13 -13.59 -14.09
N ASP A 210 0.58 -14.39 -13.12
CA ASP A 210 -0.05 -15.66 -12.77
C ASP A 210 -1.47 -15.45 -12.24
N LEU A 211 -1.67 -14.43 -11.40
CA LEU A 211 -2.97 -14.08 -10.85
C LEU A 211 -3.91 -13.53 -11.91
N TYR A 212 -3.44 -12.67 -12.82
CA TYR A 212 -4.24 -12.14 -13.92
C TYR A 212 -4.79 -13.28 -14.78
N LEU A 213 -3.93 -14.20 -15.22
CA LEU A 213 -4.35 -15.35 -16.03
C LEU A 213 -5.27 -16.31 -15.27
N LEU A 214 -5.00 -16.58 -14.00
CA LEU A 214 -5.85 -17.44 -13.17
C LEU A 214 -7.25 -16.86 -13.04
N LEU A 215 -7.36 -15.57 -12.72
CA LEU A 215 -8.64 -14.90 -12.53
C LEU A 215 -9.42 -14.81 -13.83
N LYS A 216 -8.79 -14.40 -14.93
CA LYS A 216 -9.43 -14.34 -16.26
C LYS A 216 -9.88 -15.71 -16.76
N ALA A 217 -9.15 -16.78 -16.43
CA ALA A 217 -9.57 -18.14 -16.78
C ALA A 217 -10.76 -18.63 -15.94
N ALA A 218 -10.86 -18.20 -14.68
CA ALA A 218 -11.97 -18.57 -13.80
C ALA A 218 -13.24 -17.74 -14.07
N ASP A 219 -13.06 -16.47 -14.40
CA ASP A 219 -14.09 -15.51 -14.76
C ASP A 219 -13.53 -14.50 -15.79
N PRO A 220 -13.89 -14.64 -17.08
CA PRO A 220 -13.45 -13.69 -18.11
C PRO A 220 -13.90 -12.24 -17.87
N GLY A 221 -14.95 -12.03 -17.06
CA GLY A 221 -15.45 -10.71 -16.68
C GLY A 221 -14.69 -10.08 -15.51
N ALA A 222 -13.82 -10.81 -14.80
CA ALA A 222 -13.09 -10.30 -13.65
C ALA A 222 -12.28 -9.04 -14.03
N ARG A 223 -12.38 -7.98 -13.23
CA ARG A 223 -11.66 -6.71 -13.45
C ARG A 223 -10.43 -6.68 -12.56
N VAL A 224 -9.25 -6.86 -13.15
CA VAL A 224 -7.99 -7.02 -12.40
C VAL A 224 -7.27 -5.68 -12.29
N ALA A 225 -7.16 -5.19 -11.06
CA ALA A 225 -6.41 -4.00 -10.71
C ALA A 225 -5.02 -4.35 -10.19
N ILE A 226 -4.05 -3.47 -10.38
CA ILE A 226 -2.80 -3.57 -9.62
C ILE A 226 -3.07 -3.38 -8.11
N GLY A 227 -2.16 -3.85 -7.27
CA GLY A 227 -2.11 -3.48 -5.87
C GLY A 227 -1.93 -1.96 -5.74
N GLY A 228 -2.54 -1.39 -4.71
CA GLY A 228 -2.40 0.03 -4.44
C GLY A 228 -0.96 0.32 -4.04
N VAL A 229 -0.21 1.03 -4.88
CA VAL A 229 1.08 1.60 -4.44
C VAL A 229 0.82 2.69 -3.42
N SER A 230 1.67 2.82 -2.41
CA SER A 230 1.30 3.50 -1.15
C SER A 230 1.00 5.01 -1.29
N GLN A 231 1.58 5.66 -2.29
CA GLN A 231 1.34 7.07 -2.60
C GLN A 231 1.74 7.40 -4.04
N PRO A 232 1.10 8.37 -4.71
CA PRO A 232 1.37 8.68 -6.11
C PRO A 232 2.60 9.59 -6.26
N THR A 233 3.77 9.21 -5.75
CA THR A 233 5.02 10.00 -5.79
C THR A 233 5.95 9.57 -6.91
N PRO A 234 6.97 10.39 -7.27
CA PRO A 234 7.99 9.97 -8.22
C PRO A 234 8.67 8.64 -7.84
N LEU A 235 8.91 8.40 -6.55
CA LEU A 235 9.54 7.17 -6.08
C LEU A 235 8.64 5.94 -6.32
N ARG A 236 7.34 6.03 -6.05
CA ARG A 236 6.42 4.90 -6.26
C ARG A 236 6.14 4.66 -7.74
N LEU A 237 6.15 5.71 -8.56
CA LEU A 237 6.09 5.58 -10.01
C LEU A 237 7.35 4.89 -10.57
N ALA A 238 8.53 5.16 -10.02
CA ALA A 238 9.76 4.45 -10.40
C ALA A 238 9.69 2.95 -10.07
N TYR A 239 9.05 2.57 -8.95
CA TYR A 239 8.75 1.18 -8.63
C TYR A 239 7.83 0.55 -9.70
N LEU A 240 6.74 1.21 -10.07
CA LEU A 240 5.84 0.72 -11.13
C LEU A 240 6.52 0.62 -12.51
N GLU A 241 7.41 1.56 -12.84
CA GLU A 241 8.19 1.51 -14.07
C GLU A 241 9.09 0.27 -14.12
N GLN A 242 9.70 -0.11 -12.99
CA GLN A 242 10.47 -1.35 -12.90
C GLN A 242 9.58 -2.60 -12.98
N VAL A 243 8.36 -2.56 -12.42
CA VAL A 243 7.38 -3.65 -12.57
C VAL A 243 7.04 -3.86 -14.05
N LEU A 244 6.69 -2.78 -14.75
CA LEU A 244 6.34 -2.81 -16.16
C LEU A 244 7.50 -3.30 -17.03
N ALA A 245 8.72 -2.84 -16.72
CA ALA A 245 9.93 -3.30 -17.42
C ALA A 245 10.16 -4.80 -17.21
N ALA A 246 10.13 -5.28 -15.96
CA ALA A 246 10.32 -6.68 -15.62
C ALA A 246 9.24 -7.58 -16.24
N TYR A 247 7.98 -7.14 -16.27
CA TYR A 247 6.90 -7.87 -16.93
C TYR A 247 7.19 -8.01 -18.43
N ARG A 248 7.54 -6.90 -19.10
CA ARG A 248 7.81 -6.91 -20.55
C ARG A 248 9.04 -7.75 -20.90
N GLU A 249 10.09 -7.67 -20.10
CA GLU A 249 11.30 -8.49 -20.27
C GLU A 249 10.97 -9.99 -20.17
N ARG A 250 10.17 -10.37 -19.16
CA ARG A 250 9.86 -11.77 -18.88
C ARG A 250 8.84 -12.37 -19.84
N TYR A 251 7.82 -11.61 -20.24
CA TYR A 251 6.66 -12.13 -20.97
C TYR A 251 6.52 -11.59 -22.40
N GLY A 252 7.45 -10.74 -22.85
CA GLY A 252 7.49 -10.20 -24.22
C GLY A 252 6.31 -9.32 -24.61
N THR A 253 5.43 -8.99 -23.66
CA THR A 253 4.18 -8.25 -23.88
C THR A 253 4.00 -7.17 -22.82
N PRO A 254 3.23 -6.10 -23.08
CA PRO A 254 2.82 -5.16 -22.04
C PRO A 254 2.06 -5.88 -20.91
N MET A 255 2.24 -5.41 -19.67
CA MET A 255 1.45 -5.90 -18.53
C MET A 255 -0.02 -5.54 -18.76
N PRO A 256 -0.94 -6.52 -18.83
CA PRO A 256 -2.35 -6.21 -18.94
C PRO A 256 -2.82 -5.65 -17.59
N VAL A 257 -3.61 -4.58 -17.62
CA VAL A 257 -4.17 -3.96 -16.42
C VAL A 257 -5.56 -3.51 -16.78
N ASP A 258 -6.58 -3.87 -15.99
CA ASP A 258 -7.95 -3.40 -16.27
C ASP A 258 -8.24 -2.10 -15.51
N ILE A 259 -7.72 -1.98 -14.28
CA ILE A 259 -7.89 -0.81 -13.41
C ILE A 259 -6.52 -0.43 -12.81
N TRP A 260 -6.13 0.83 -12.93
CA TRP A 260 -4.97 1.34 -12.19
C TRP A 260 -5.39 1.69 -10.76
N ASN A 261 -4.51 1.42 -9.80
CA ASN A 261 -4.82 1.60 -8.40
C ASN A 261 -3.64 2.24 -7.65
N VAL A 262 -3.95 3.10 -6.69
CA VAL A 262 -3.00 3.81 -5.83
C VAL A 262 -3.64 4.05 -4.47
N HIS A 263 -2.82 4.14 -3.43
CA HIS A 263 -3.21 4.75 -2.16
C HIS A 263 -2.78 6.22 -2.16
N ALA A 264 -3.37 7.03 -1.29
CA ALA A 264 -3.07 8.47 -1.26
C ALA A 264 -2.94 8.99 0.17
N PHE A 265 -2.19 8.26 1.00
CA PHE A 265 -1.65 8.82 2.23
C PHE A 265 -0.47 9.74 1.91
N LEU A 266 -0.30 10.82 2.67
CA LEU A 266 0.86 11.70 2.56
C LEU A 266 1.85 11.33 3.66
N LEU A 267 2.81 10.46 3.31
CA LEU A 267 3.80 9.93 4.24
C LEU A 267 5.22 10.15 3.72
N ARG A 268 6.14 10.24 4.67
CA ARG A 268 7.55 10.41 4.42
C ARG A 268 8.15 9.21 3.69
N GLU A 269 8.91 9.48 2.63
CA GLU A 269 9.73 8.50 1.92
C GLU A 269 11.19 8.71 2.26
N GLU A 270 11.66 8.05 3.30
CA GLU A 270 13.06 8.11 3.72
C GLU A 270 13.49 6.75 4.28
N ARG A 271 14.68 6.30 3.89
CA ARG A 271 15.26 5.06 4.38
C ARG A 271 15.45 5.13 5.90
N ASP A 272 15.09 4.05 6.60
CA ASP A 272 15.29 3.88 8.04
C ASP A 272 14.68 5.01 8.90
N SER A 273 13.58 5.59 8.43
CA SER A 273 12.85 6.67 9.09
C SER A 273 11.39 6.30 9.36
N TRP A 274 10.63 7.23 9.94
CA TRP A 274 9.17 7.09 10.03
C TRP A 274 8.53 7.35 8.65
N GLY A 275 7.26 6.97 8.50
CA GLY A 275 6.51 7.14 7.25
C GLY A 275 6.43 5.83 6.48
N VAL A 276 6.50 5.92 5.15
CA VAL A 276 6.24 4.81 4.21
C VAL A 276 7.51 4.18 3.64
N GLY A 277 8.67 4.78 3.96
CA GLY A 277 9.98 4.22 3.64
C GLY A 277 10.30 4.21 2.13
N ILE A 278 11.22 3.32 1.75
CA ILE A 278 11.67 3.12 0.37
C ILE A 278 11.15 1.77 -0.15
N PRO A 279 10.67 1.69 -1.40
CA PRO A 279 10.22 0.42 -1.96
C PRO A 279 11.27 -0.69 -1.95
N PRO A 280 10.86 -1.96 -1.70
CA PRO A 280 11.75 -3.10 -1.83
C PRO A 280 12.38 -3.15 -3.23
N GLY A 281 13.69 -3.40 -3.27
CA GLY A 281 14.46 -3.48 -4.52
C GLY A 281 14.86 -2.14 -5.13
N LEU A 282 14.55 -1.00 -4.48
CA LEU A 282 15.01 0.32 -4.91
C LEU A 282 16.15 0.85 -4.02
N GLU A 283 17.17 1.40 -4.68
CA GLU A 283 18.40 1.95 -4.06
C GLU A 283 18.27 3.45 -3.70
N TRP A 284 17.05 3.97 -3.55
CA TRP A 284 16.83 5.38 -3.20
C TRP A 284 17.04 5.61 -1.71
N GLU A 285 17.56 6.78 -1.32
CA GLU A 285 17.69 7.15 0.09
C GLU A 285 16.47 7.93 0.59
N ALA A 286 15.86 8.73 -0.28
CA ALA A 286 14.69 9.54 0.01
C ALA A 286 13.86 9.83 -1.24
N GLY A 287 12.55 10.00 -1.05
CA GLY A 287 11.59 10.51 -2.02
C GLY A 287 10.98 11.83 -1.56
N LEU A 288 9.66 11.93 -1.52
CA LEU A 288 8.97 13.07 -0.91
C LEU A 288 8.97 12.97 0.62
N LEU A 289 9.37 14.06 1.28
CA LEU A 289 9.58 14.11 2.73
C LEU A 289 8.45 14.86 3.44
N PHE A 290 7.23 14.32 3.37
CA PHE A 290 6.10 14.89 4.11
C PHE A 290 6.32 14.80 5.61
N GLU A 291 6.01 15.88 6.31
CA GLU A 291 5.98 15.97 7.76
C GLU A 291 4.58 15.63 8.30
N VAL A 292 4.50 15.33 9.60
CA VAL A 292 3.24 14.92 10.26
C VAL A 292 2.09 15.88 9.99
N GLN A 293 2.36 17.19 9.96
CA GLN A 293 1.32 18.21 9.75
C GLN A 293 0.86 18.34 8.30
N GLU A 294 1.57 17.73 7.35
CA GLU A 294 1.20 17.73 5.92
C GLU A 294 0.35 16.51 5.56
N HIS A 295 0.00 15.66 6.53
CA HIS A 295 -0.75 14.42 6.29
C HIS A 295 -2.15 14.65 5.70
N ASP A 296 -2.72 15.85 5.89
CA ASP A 296 -3.98 16.31 5.30
C ASP A 296 -3.80 17.47 4.31
N ASP A 297 -2.58 17.66 3.77
CA ASP A 297 -2.33 18.69 2.77
C ASP A 297 -3.07 18.37 1.47
N LEU A 298 -4.14 19.12 1.23
CA LEU A 298 -5.01 18.90 0.09
C LEU A 298 -4.35 19.27 -1.25
N GLU A 299 -3.38 20.18 -1.26
CA GLU A 299 -2.66 20.55 -2.49
C GLU A 299 -1.70 19.42 -2.89
N ALA A 300 -0.92 18.93 -1.93
CA ALA A 300 -0.03 17.79 -2.15
C ALA A 300 -0.80 16.53 -2.58
N PHE A 301 -1.95 16.27 -1.96
CA PHE A 301 -2.86 15.19 -2.35
C PHE A 301 -3.30 15.30 -3.82
N ARG A 302 -3.78 16.49 -4.23
CA ARG A 302 -4.23 16.75 -5.61
C ARG A 302 -3.11 16.58 -6.62
N GLU A 303 -1.94 17.17 -6.34
CA GLU A 303 -0.78 17.05 -7.22
C GLU A 303 -0.32 15.59 -7.36
N GLY A 304 -0.44 14.80 -6.30
CA GLY A 304 -0.27 13.35 -6.36
C GLY A 304 -1.14 12.68 -7.42
N ILE A 305 -2.45 12.91 -7.38
CA ILE A 305 -3.38 12.31 -8.36
C ILE A 305 -3.10 12.80 -9.78
N TRP A 306 -2.80 14.09 -9.97
CA TRP A 306 -2.36 14.62 -11.26
C TRP A 306 -1.10 13.95 -11.77
N ARG A 307 -0.11 13.74 -10.89
CA ARG A 307 1.14 13.05 -11.23
C ARG A 307 0.86 11.64 -11.73
N PHE A 308 0.01 10.89 -11.04
CA PHE A 308 -0.35 9.53 -11.44
C PHE A 308 -1.08 9.51 -12.79
N ARG A 309 -2.07 10.40 -13.01
CA ARG A 309 -2.79 10.47 -14.30
C ARG A 309 -1.91 10.89 -15.47
N ARG A 310 -1.01 11.86 -15.26
CA ARG A 310 0.01 12.23 -16.25
C ARG A 310 0.94 11.06 -16.56
N TRP A 311 1.31 10.27 -15.55
CA TRP A 311 2.11 9.06 -15.75
C TRP A 311 1.34 8.00 -16.54
N MET A 312 0.08 7.69 -16.18
CA MET A 312 -0.78 6.78 -16.94
C MET A 312 -0.88 7.19 -18.41
N ALA A 313 -1.12 8.48 -18.68
CA ALA A 313 -1.21 8.99 -20.05
C ALA A 313 0.10 8.77 -20.84
N ARG A 314 1.27 8.97 -20.21
CA ARG A 314 2.58 8.67 -20.84
C ARG A 314 2.82 7.18 -21.08
N GLN A 315 2.24 6.30 -20.26
CA GLN A 315 2.29 4.85 -20.47
C GLN A 315 1.28 4.36 -21.54
N GLY A 316 0.47 5.26 -22.11
CA GLY A 316 -0.60 4.89 -23.04
C GLY A 316 -1.86 4.37 -22.34
N GLU A 317 -1.97 4.57 -21.03
CA GLU A 317 -3.00 3.98 -20.16
C GLU A 317 -4.08 5.00 -19.73
N ARG A 318 -4.19 6.10 -20.46
CA ARG A 318 -5.14 7.19 -20.15
C ARG A 318 -6.59 6.70 -20.05
N GLU A 319 -6.96 5.81 -20.95
CA GLU A 319 -8.35 5.33 -21.10
C GLU A 319 -8.78 4.36 -20.01
N LYS A 320 -7.83 3.95 -19.15
CA LYS A 320 -8.14 3.08 -18.03
C LYS A 320 -8.59 3.88 -16.81
N PRO A 321 -9.52 3.34 -16.02
CA PRO A 321 -9.95 3.97 -14.80
C PRO A 321 -8.83 3.94 -13.75
N LEU A 322 -8.83 4.95 -12.87
CA LEU A 322 -7.99 5.02 -11.69
C LEU A 322 -8.86 4.88 -10.43
N ALA A 323 -8.48 3.95 -9.56
CA ALA A 323 -9.03 3.81 -8.22
C ALA A 323 -8.03 4.32 -7.16
N VAL A 324 -8.55 5.01 -6.14
CA VAL A 324 -7.80 5.33 -4.92
C VAL A 324 -8.31 4.43 -3.80
N THR A 325 -7.77 3.23 -3.66
CA THR A 325 -8.35 2.20 -2.78
C THR A 325 -8.10 2.40 -1.30
N GLU A 326 -7.16 3.28 -0.93
CA GLU A 326 -6.98 3.73 0.44
C GLU A 326 -6.48 5.18 0.50
N TYR A 327 -7.11 5.99 1.35
CA TYR A 327 -6.63 7.29 1.77
C TYR A 327 -7.37 7.73 3.04
N GLY A 328 -6.82 8.69 3.77
CA GLY A 328 -7.41 9.15 5.02
C GLY A 328 -6.37 9.76 5.94
N ILE A 329 -6.64 9.77 7.24
CA ILE A 329 -5.76 10.32 8.27
C ILE A 329 -5.34 9.22 9.23
N LEU A 330 -4.07 8.80 9.11
CA LEU A 330 -3.43 7.82 9.98
C LEU A 330 -2.80 8.46 11.23
N MET A 331 -2.57 9.77 11.20
CA MET A 331 -1.97 10.49 12.33
C MET A 331 -2.95 10.56 13.52
N PRO A 332 -2.48 10.35 14.76
CA PRO A 332 -3.31 10.48 15.94
C PRO A 332 -3.94 11.87 16.07
N ALA A 333 -5.17 11.93 16.58
CA ALA A 333 -5.84 13.21 16.89
C ALA A 333 -5.01 14.13 17.81
N ALA A 334 -4.20 13.55 18.70
CA ALA A 334 -3.28 14.28 19.58
C ALA A 334 -2.22 15.12 18.84
N TYR A 335 -1.98 14.85 17.55
CA TYR A 335 -1.10 15.65 16.69
C TYR A 335 -1.84 16.83 16.01
N GLY A 336 -3.07 17.14 16.42
CA GLY A 336 -3.84 18.26 15.90
C GLY A 336 -4.78 17.89 14.74
N PHE A 337 -5.08 16.60 14.59
CA PHE A 337 -6.07 16.07 13.63
C PHE A 337 -7.44 15.92 14.29
N ASP A 338 -8.02 17.05 14.70
CA ASP A 338 -9.38 17.04 15.24
C ASP A 338 -10.43 16.71 14.16
N ALA A 339 -11.65 16.37 14.59
CA ALA A 339 -12.72 15.97 13.69
C ALA A 339 -13.05 17.03 12.62
N ALA A 340 -12.93 18.31 12.94
CA ALA A 340 -13.21 19.39 11.99
C ALA A 340 -12.13 19.48 10.90
N ARG A 341 -10.86 19.29 11.26
CA ARG A 341 -9.73 19.20 10.32
C ARG A 341 -9.86 18.00 9.41
N VAL A 342 -10.10 16.82 9.97
CA VAL A 342 -10.29 15.58 9.19
C VAL A 342 -11.50 15.71 8.25
N GLN A 343 -12.60 16.33 8.70
CA GLN A 343 -13.77 16.59 7.86
C GLN A 343 -13.44 17.53 6.69
N ARG A 344 -12.65 18.59 6.90
CA ARG A 344 -12.22 19.49 5.80
C ARG A 344 -11.44 18.73 4.73
N PHE A 345 -10.56 17.82 5.15
CA PHE A 345 -9.81 16.98 4.22
C PHE A 345 -10.72 15.98 3.49
N LEU A 346 -11.61 15.29 4.21
CA LEU A 346 -12.61 14.38 3.61
C LEU A 346 -13.45 15.08 2.54
N TYR A 347 -14.02 16.24 2.84
CA TYR A 347 -14.84 16.97 1.88
C TYR A 347 -14.00 17.56 0.73
N GLY A 348 -12.81 18.06 1.03
CA GLY A 348 -11.92 18.63 0.02
C GLY A 348 -11.44 17.61 -1.01
N THR A 349 -11.19 16.37 -0.57
CA THR A 349 -10.83 15.24 -1.46
C THR A 349 -12.03 14.76 -2.28
N TRP A 350 -13.22 14.66 -1.69
CA TRP A 350 -14.43 14.29 -2.43
C TRP A 350 -14.85 15.31 -3.47
N ASP A 351 -14.83 16.59 -3.12
CA ASP A 351 -15.09 17.65 -4.07
C ASP A 351 -14.10 17.56 -5.24
N PHE A 352 -12.81 17.34 -4.95
CA PHE A 352 -11.80 17.13 -5.97
C PHE A 352 -12.08 15.90 -6.85
N PHE A 353 -12.30 14.72 -6.28
CA PHE A 353 -12.60 13.52 -7.06
C PHE A 353 -13.85 13.65 -7.93
N LEU A 354 -14.88 14.35 -7.42
CA LEU A 354 -16.13 14.58 -8.12
C LEU A 354 -16.07 15.69 -9.18
N THR A 355 -15.02 16.52 -9.25
CA THR A 355 -14.99 17.64 -10.20
C THR A 355 -13.73 17.71 -11.04
N ALA A 356 -12.62 17.12 -10.60
CA ALA A 356 -11.37 17.16 -11.34
C ALA A 356 -11.49 16.31 -12.61
N SER A 357 -11.38 16.99 -13.74
CA SER A 357 -11.40 16.38 -15.05
C SER A 357 -10.41 17.07 -15.96
N ASP A 358 -9.84 16.32 -16.89
CA ASP A 358 -8.91 16.81 -17.89
C ASP A 358 -9.02 15.99 -19.17
N PRO A 359 -9.16 16.63 -20.34
CA PRO A 359 -9.31 15.90 -21.60
C PRO A 359 -8.01 15.25 -22.08
N GLU A 360 -6.84 15.62 -21.55
CA GLU A 360 -5.54 15.08 -21.96
C GLU A 360 -5.10 13.91 -21.09
N VAL A 361 -5.39 13.94 -19.79
CA VAL A 361 -4.94 12.90 -18.84
C VAL A 361 -6.06 12.16 -18.12
N GLY A 362 -7.29 12.63 -18.17
CA GLY A 362 -8.47 12.02 -17.55
C GLY A 362 -9.11 10.90 -18.38
N ASP A 363 -9.98 10.11 -17.76
CA ASP A 363 -10.61 8.95 -18.39
C ASP A 363 -11.75 9.44 -19.30
N PRO A 364 -11.64 9.32 -20.64
CA PRO A 364 -12.66 9.81 -21.56
C PRO A 364 -14.00 9.10 -21.40
N ALA A 365 -14.03 7.84 -20.96
CA ALA A 365 -15.28 7.12 -20.73
C ALA A 365 -16.10 7.77 -19.61
N ASP A 366 -15.42 8.40 -18.65
CA ASP A 366 -15.98 9.06 -17.48
C ASP A 366 -15.90 10.60 -17.56
N GLY A 367 -16.05 11.16 -18.77
CA GLY A 367 -16.09 12.60 -18.99
C GLY A 367 -14.75 13.32 -18.68
N GLY A 368 -13.64 12.60 -18.80
CA GLY A 368 -12.30 13.11 -18.49
C GLY A 368 -12.00 13.14 -17.00
N ARG A 369 -12.76 12.47 -16.12
CA ARG A 369 -12.47 12.47 -14.68
C ARG A 369 -11.15 11.80 -14.36
N LEU A 370 -10.48 12.32 -13.34
CA LEU A 370 -9.18 11.81 -12.90
C LEU A 370 -9.29 10.52 -12.05
N VAL A 371 -10.40 10.32 -11.33
CA VAL A 371 -10.57 9.17 -10.42
C VAL A 371 -11.98 8.62 -10.53
N GLN A 372 -12.10 7.30 -10.67
CA GLN A 372 -13.37 6.61 -10.88
C GLN A 372 -13.95 6.10 -9.55
N TRP A 373 -13.10 5.54 -8.68
CA TRP A 373 -13.47 5.04 -7.36
C TRP A 373 -12.48 5.49 -6.30
N TRP A 374 -12.96 5.69 -5.06
CA TRP A 374 -12.09 5.97 -3.92
C TRP A 374 -12.62 5.30 -2.66
N CYS A 375 -11.73 4.87 -1.78
CA CYS A 375 -12.09 4.19 -0.54
C CYS A 375 -11.41 4.84 0.67
N TRP A 376 -12.26 5.31 1.58
CA TRP A 376 -11.80 5.98 2.80
C TRP A 376 -11.33 4.96 3.83
N TYR A 377 -10.15 5.21 4.38
CA TYR A 377 -9.62 4.52 5.53
C TYR A 377 -9.98 5.31 6.80
N SER A 378 -10.92 4.86 7.63
CA SER A 378 -11.66 3.59 7.53
C SER A 378 -13.08 3.68 8.09
N LEU A 379 -13.87 2.61 7.90
CA LEU A 379 -15.15 2.46 8.58
C LEU A 379 -14.95 2.49 10.09
N ALA A 380 -14.08 1.62 10.60
CA ALA A 380 -13.68 1.56 12.00
C ALA A 380 -12.34 0.83 12.16
N ASP A 381 -11.42 1.42 12.91
CA ASP A 381 -10.11 0.88 13.25
C ASP A 381 -9.72 1.22 14.70
N THR A 382 -8.96 0.33 15.34
CA THR A 382 -8.37 0.53 16.67
C THR A 382 -6.93 1.03 16.63
N VAL A 383 -6.22 0.87 15.51
CA VAL A 383 -4.83 1.30 15.32
C VAL A 383 -4.78 2.76 14.83
N TYR A 384 -5.57 3.08 13.80
CA TYR A 384 -5.65 4.43 13.22
C TYR A 384 -7.07 5.03 13.37
N PRO A 385 -7.52 5.33 14.60
CA PRO A 385 -8.93 5.66 14.85
C PRO A 385 -9.34 7.06 14.37
N THR A 386 -8.40 7.93 13.99
CA THR A 386 -8.65 9.34 13.65
C THR A 386 -9.64 9.49 12.48
N GLY A 387 -9.56 8.58 11.50
CA GLY A 387 -10.45 8.57 10.33
C GLY A 387 -11.74 7.76 10.50
N ASN A 388 -12.03 7.21 11.68
CA ASN A 388 -13.18 6.31 11.85
C ASN A 388 -14.51 7.00 11.56
N LEU A 389 -15.37 6.33 10.79
CA LEU A 389 -16.77 6.75 10.58
C LEU A 389 -17.69 6.25 11.69
N VAL A 390 -17.38 5.10 12.28
CA VAL A 390 -18.11 4.53 13.41
C VAL A 390 -17.13 4.07 14.49
N ASP A 391 -17.56 4.14 15.74
CA ASP A 391 -16.78 3.63 16.86
C ASP A 391 -16.75 2.07 16.81
N PRO A 392 -15.56 1.43 16.87
CA PRO A 392 -15.43 -0.01 16.70
C PRO A 392 -16.11 -0.82 17.81
N VAL A 393 -16.36 -0.23 18.99
CA VAL A 393 -16.93 -0.91 20.16
C VAL A 393 -18.43 -0.66 20.26
N THR A 394 -18.82 0.61 20.36
CA THR A 394 -20.22 1.03 20.56
C THR A 394 -21.04 0.99 19.28
N LYS A 395 -20.37 0.91 18.11
CA LYS A 395 -20.98 0.96 16.77
C LYS A 395 -21.72 2.28 16.49
N ALA A 396 -21.56 3.28 17.35
CA ALA A 396 -22.16 4.60 17.19
C ALA A 396 -21.43 5.38 16.09
N PRO A 397 -22.14 6.20 15.29
CA PRO A 397 -21.49 7.12 14.36
C PRO A 397 -20.55 8.08 15.09
N THR A 398 -19.36 8.28 14.55
CA THR A 398 -18.46 9.36 15.00
C THR A 398 -18.93 10.71 14.43
N PRO A 399 -18.37 11.85 14.88
CA PRO A 399 -18.60 13.13 14.22
C PRO A 399 -18.29 13.10 12.71
N LEU A 400 -17.25 12.35 12.31
CA LEU A 400 -16.88 12.19 10.91
C LEU A 400 -17.88 11.31 10.14
N GLY A 401 -18.41 10.24 10.75
CA GLY A 401 -19.49 9.45 10.15
C GLY A 401 -20.79 10.23 9.97
N ALA A 402 -21.10 11.13 10.90
CA ALA A 402 -22.22 12.06 10.73
C ALA A 402 -21.98 13.03 9.56
N ALA A 403 -20.76 13.57 9.43
CA ALA A 403 -20.36 14.40 8.30
C ALA A 403 -20.46 13.62 6.96
N TRP A 404 -19.98 12.39 6.92
CA TRP A 404 -20.09 11.50 5.75
C TRP A 404 -21.53 11.37 5.24
N ALA A 405 -22.48 11.11 6.15
CA ALA A 405 -23.90 11.01 5.80
C ALA A 405 -24.52 12.36 5.35
N ALA A 406 -24.03 13.46 5.93
CA ALA A 406 -24.50 14.81 5.64
C ALA A 406 -23.92 15.41 4.35
N TYR A 407 -22.82 14.87 3.81
CA TYR A 407 -22.17 15.43 2.62
C TYR A 407 -23.10 15.51 1.41
N ARG A 408 -22.98 16.62 0.68
CA ARG A 408 -23.66 16.86 -0.59
C ARG A 408 -22.63 17.36 -1.61
N PRO A 409 -22.60 16.80 -2.84
CA PRO A 409 -21.71 17.24 -3.90
C PRO A 409 -21.83 18.74 -4.20
N PRO A 410 -20.78 19.41 -4.71
CA PRO A 410 -20.79 20.85 -5.01
C PRO A 410 -21.99 21.31 -5.85
N GLY A 411 -22.41 20.53 -6.85
CA GLY A 411 -23.55 20.86 -7.73
C GLY A 411 -24.91 20.90 -7.02
N GLU A 412 -25.05 20.26 -5.85
CA GLU A 412 -26.28 20.27 -5.06
C GLU A 412 -26.29 21.36 -3.97
N ARG A 413 -25.12 21.96 -3.66
CA ARG A 413 -24.99 22.99 -2.62
C ARG A 413 -25.42 24.38 -3.08
N LEU A 414 -25.42 24.64 -4.40
CA LEU A 414 -25.80 25.92 -5.01
C LEU A 414 -27.33 26.09 -5.19
N GLY A 415 -28.12 25.06 -4.88
CA GLY A 415 -29.59 25.06 -5.02
C GLY A 415 -30.37 25.38 -3.74
N ARG A 416 -29.74 25.97 -2.71
CA ARG A 416 -30.39 26.38 -1.46
C ARG A 416 -30.04 27.80 -1.06
#